data_AF-A0A3B0WLY9-F1
#
_entry.id   AF-A0A3B0WLY9-F1
#
_cell.length_a   1.000
_cell.length_b   1.000
_cell.length_c   1.000
_cell.angle_alpha   90.00
_cell.angle_beta   90.00
_cell.angle_gamma   90.00
#
_symmetry.space_group_name_H-M   'P 1'
#
loop_
_entity.id
_entity.type
_entity.pdbx_description
1 polymer ?
#
loop_
_entity_poly.entity_id
_entity_poly.type
_entity_poly.pdbx_seq_one_letter_code
_entity_poly.pdbx_strand_id
1 'polypeptide(L)'
;MSFIKILIISLIVSIIASTISIQTHAATSFSESFSLLMTSDYAKLWAISFVSILVASIFSAKANAATSSSANTEISSDQERGTVKWFNAAKGFGFITRENGEDVFVHFRSIQGKGHRSLGEGQAVVFSIAEGDKGLQAVEVINA
;
A
#
# COMPACT_ATOMS: atom_id res chain seq x y z
N MET A 1 -5.93 4.56 -30.40
CA MET A 1 -5.14 4.56 -29.13
C MET A 1 -3.71 4.00 -29.25
N SER A 2 -3.14 3.79 -30.46
CA SER A 2 -1.77 3.29 -30.63
C SER A 2 -0.75 4.37 -31.08
N PHE A 3 -1.16 5.30 -31.95
CA PHE A 3 -0.28 6.35 -32.48
C PHE A 3 0.27 7.31 -31.42
N ILE A 4 -0.56 7.74 -30.46
CA ILE A 4 -0.13 8.62 -29.37
C ILE A 4 0.95 7.97 -28.51
N LYS A 5 0.90 6.65 -28.28
CA LYS A 5 1.91 5.94 -27.48
C LYS A 5 3.24 5.83 -28.20
N ILE A 6 3.21 5.55 -29.50
CA ILE A 6 4.41 5.49 -30.36
C ILE A 6 5.08 6.86 -30.45
N LEU A 7 4.28 7.93 -30.54
CA LEU A 7 4.77 9.30 -30.57
C LEU A 7 5.43 9.69 -29.24
N ILE A 8 4.86 9.30 -28.10
CA ILE A 8 5.44 9.54 -26.77
C ILE A 8 6.76 8.79 -26.58
N ILE A 9 6.86 7.53 -27.02
CA ILE A 9 8.09 6.75 -26.91
C ILE A 9 9.20 7.34 -27.79
N SER A 10 8.87 7.72 -29.02
CA SER A 10 9.82 8.38 -29.93
C SER A 10 10.32 9.72 -29.37
N LEU A 11 9.46 10.47 -28.68
CA LEU A 11 9.81 11.74 -28.05
C LEU A 11 10.82 11.52 -26.91
N ILE A 12 10.57 10.52 -26.06
CA ILE A 12 11.44 10.20 -24.91
C ILE A 12 12.82 9.74 -25.38
N VAL A 13 12.88 8.86 -26.39
CA VAL A 13 14.15 8.36 -26.95
C VAL A 13 14.97 9.49 -27.58
N SER A 14 14.32 10.43 -28.27
CA SER A 14 14.98 11.59 -28.88
C SER A 14 15.57 12.53 -27.82
N ILE A 15 14.84 12.79 -26.74
CA ILE A 15 15.32 13.66 -25.63
C ILE A 15 16.55 13.04 -24.96
N ILE A 16 16.56 11.72 -24.74
CA ILE A 16 17.70 11.01 -24.14
C ILE A 16 18.91 11.02 -25.08
N ALA A 17 18.72 10.79 -26.38
CA ALA A 17 19.82 10.86 -27.36
C ALA A 17 20.42 12.28 -27.48
N SER A 18 19.59 13.31 -27.37
CA SER A 18 20.02 14.70 -27.43
C SER A 18 20.84 15.13 -26.22
N THR A 19 20.57 14.63 -25.01
CA THR A 19 21.36 14.97 -23.82
C THR A 19 22.72 14.28 -23.81
N ILE A 20 22.81 13.07 -24.39
CA ILE A 20 24.08 12.34 -24.56
C ILE A 20 25.05 13.09 -25.49
N SER A 21 24.52 13.82 -26.48
CA SER A 21 25.33 14.55 -27.46
C SER A 21 26.02 15.81 -26.87
N ILE A 22 25.57 16.31 -25.72
CA ILE A 22 26.11 17.54 -25.11
C ILE A 22 27.35 17.25 -24.25
N GLN A 23 27.60 15.99 -23.88
CA GLN A 23 28.81 15.58 -23.15
C GLN A 23 29.87 15.06 -24.13
N THR A 24 30.57 15.99 -24.76
CA THR A 24 32.04 15.95 -24.91
C THR A 24 32.71 14.66 -25.43
N HIS A 25 33.12 14.70 -26.70
CA HIS A 25 34.43 14.22 -27.19
C HIS A 25 34.96 12.84 -26.72
N ALA A 26 34.15 11.79 -26.73
CA ALA A 26 34.64 10.41 -26.58
C ALA A 26 33.89 9.43 -27.51
N ALA A 27 33.66 9.83 -28.76
CA ALA A 27 33.15 8.96 -29.80
C ALA A 27 34.24 7.97 -30.24
N THR A 28 34.45 6.87 -29.52
CA THR A 28 35.15 5.66 -30.04
C THR A 28 34.89 4.37 -29.24
N SER A 29 34.27 4.41 -28.06
CA SER A 29 34.08 3.19 -27.25
C SER A 29 32.65 2.62 -27.22
N PHE A 30 31.66 3.27 -27.83
CA PHE A 30 30.27 2.79 -27.84
C PHE A 30 29.88 1.97 -29.09
N SER A 31 30.62 2.13 -30.21
CA SER A 31 30.35 1.39 -31.45
C SER A 31 30.69 -0.10 -31.37
N GLU A 32 31.61 -0.49 -30.48
CA GLU A 32 31.95 -1.89 -30.18
C GLU A 32 30.83 -2.58 -29.39
N SER A 33 30.24 -1.86 -28.42
CA SER A 33 29.19 -2.38 -27.53
C SER A 33 27.86 -2.64 -28.24
N PHE A 34 27.52 -1.84 -29.26
CA PHE A 34 26.30 -2.04 -30.04
C PHE A 34 26.38 -3.23 -31.01
N SER A 35 27.58 -3.54 -31.50
CA SER A 35 27.81 -4.66 -32.42
C SER A 35 27.72 -6.03 -31.72
N LEU A 36 28.02 -6.11 -30.42
CA LEU A 36 27.83 -7.32 -29.60
C LEU A 36 26.36 -7.68 -29.37
N LEU A 37 25.45 -6.71 -29.51
CA LEU A 37 24.00 -6.95 -29.43
C LEU A 37 23.45 -7.58 -30.72
N MET A 38 24.22 -7.56 -31.81
CA MET A 38 23.84 -8.03 -33.15
C MET A 38 24.56 -9.31 -33.60
N THR A 39 25.30 -9.97 -32.69
CA THR A 39 25.89 -11.29 -32.97
C THR A 39 25.00 -12.41 -32.46
N SER A 40 24.89 -13.48 -33.24
CA SER A 40 24.00 -14.63 -33.01
C SER A 40 24.22 -15.37 -31.69
N ASP A 41 25.36 -15.18 -31.05
CA ASP A 41 25.72 -15.86 -29.81
C ASP A 41 25.08 -15.24 -28.57
N TYR A 42 24.82 -13.92 -28.57
CA TYR A 42 24.18 -13.22 -27.45
C TYR A 42 22.65 -13.24 -27.53
N ALA A 43 22.06 -13.50 -28.70
CA ALA A 43 20.63 -13.75 -28.85
C ALA A 43 20.15 -14.91 -27.95
N LYS A 44 21.01 -15.92 -27.74
CA LYS A 44 20.72 -17.05 -26.85
C LYS A 44 20.68 -16.64 -25.37
N LEU A 45 21.61 -15.78 -24.93
CA LEU A 45 21.68 -15.30 -23.56
C LEU A 45 20.55 -14.31 -23.24
N TRP A 46 20.15 -13.51 -24.24
CA TRP A 46 18.99 -12.63 -24.13
C TRP A 46 17.68 -13.44 -24.07
N ALA A 47 17.53 -14.49 -24.89
CA ALA A 47 16.39 -15.39 -24.84
C ALA A 47 16.25 -16.13 -23.49
N ILE A 48 17.35 -16.58 -22.88
CA ILE A 48 17.33 -17.25 -21.56
C ILE A 48 16.86 -16.29 -20.45
N SER A 49 17.31 -15.03 -20.49
CA SER A 49 16.84 -14.02 -19.54
C SER A 49 15.38 -13.66 -19.76
N PHE A 50 14.94 -13.57 -21.02
CA PHE A 50 13.55 -13.26 -21.37
C PHE A 50 12.59 -14.39 -21.00
N VAL A 51 12.99 -15.64 -21.20
CA VAL A 51 12.23 -16.84 -20.79
C VAL A 51 12.16 -16.94 -19.27
N SER A 52 13.23 -16.59 -18.53
CA SER A 52 13.19 -16.58 -17.06
C SER A 52 12.19 -15.56 -16.50
N ILE A 53 12.11 -14.38 -17.11
CA ILE A 53 11.14 -13.34 -16.75
C ILE A 53 9.70 -13.79 -17.09
N LEU A 54 9.52 -14.50 -18.20
CA LEU A 54 8.22 -15.02 -18.62
C LEU A 54 7.75 -16.18 -17.74
N VAL A 55 8.63 -17.11 -17.37
CA VAL A 55 8.35 -18.19 -16.42
C VAL A 55 8.03 -17.64 -15.02
N ALA A 56 8.75 -16.61 -14.56
CA ALA A 56 8.42 -15.92 -13.32
C ALA A 56 7.03 -15.25 -13.37
N SER A 57 6.63 -14.70 -14.52
CA SER A 57 5.31 -14.09 -14.71
C SER A 57 4.17 -15.11 -14.72
N ILE A 58 4.38 -16.31 -15.30
CA ILE A 58 3.39 -17.39 -15.27
C ILE A 58 3.30 -18.03 -13.87
N PHE A 59 4.42 -18.21 -13.18
CA PHE A 59 4.45 -18.81 -11.84
C PHE A 59 3.95 -17.84 -10.75
N SER A 60 4.18 -16.53 -10.90
CA SER A 60 3.66 -15.50 -9.99
C SER A 60 2.13 -15.39 -10.02
N ALA A 61 1.47 -15.85 -11.09
CA ALA A 61 0.01 -15.97 -11.13
C ALA A 61 -0.56 -17.10 -10.25
N LYS A 62 0.25 -18.12 -9.88
CA LYS A 62 -0.17 -19.21 -8.97
C LYS A 62 0.20 -18.94 -7.50
N ALA A 63 1.20 -18.09 -7.24
CA ALA A 63 1.65 -17.77 -5.89
C ALA A 63 0.77 -16.73 -5.16
N ASN A 64 0.01 -15.89 -5.88
CA ASN A 64 -0.94 -14.97 -5.25
C ASN A 64 -2.25 -15.63 -4.78
N ALA A 65 -2.44 -16.92 -5.07
CA ALA A 65 -3.60 -17.69 -4.59
C ALA A 65 -3.37 -18.33 -3.21
N ALA A 66 -2.16 -18.28 -2.64
CA ALA A 66 -1.82 -18.94 -1.38
C ALA A 66 -1.23 -18.02 -0.30
N THR A 67 -1.31 -16.71 -0.49
CA THR A 67 -1.15 -15.74 0.60
C THR A 67 -2.41 -14.90 0.71
N SER A 68 -3.55 -15.58 0.82
CA SER A 68 -4.53 -15.21 1.84
C SER A 68 -3.81 -15.31 3.19
N SER A 69 -2.99 -14.31 3.49
CA SER A 69 -2.61 -14.02 4.86
C SER A 69 -3.93 -13.61 5.50
N SER A 70 -4.59 -14.61 6.09
CA SER A 70 -5.55 -14.43 7.15
C SER A 70 -4.85 -13.60 8.22
N ALA A 71 -4.85 -12.28 8.05
CA ALA A 71 -5.17 -11.41 9.16
C ALA A 71 -6.57 -11.86 9.57
N ASN A 72 -6.60 -12.87 10.42
CA ASN A 72 -7.74 -13.32 11.17
C ASN A 72 -8.09 -12.12 12.08
N THR A 73 -8.70 -11.08 11.49
CA THR A 73 -9.71 -10.33 12.20
C THR A 73 -10.81 -11.36 12.39
N GLU A 74 -10.63 -12.19 13.43
CA GLU A 74 -11.78 -12.70 14.14
C GLU A 74 -12.57 -11.44 14.43
N ILE A 75 -13.63 -11.21 13.66
CA ILE A 75 -14.74 -10.43 14.16
C ILE A 75 -15.23 -11.32 15.29
N SER A 76 -14.60 -11.16 16.46
CA SER A 76 -15.13 -11.64 17.70
C SER A 76 -16.57 -11.14 17.72
N SER A 77 -17.50 -12.02 18.09
CA SER A 77 -18.94 -11.73 18.15
C SER A 77 -19.32 -10.54 19.04
N ASP A 78 -18.33 -9.85 19.59
CA ASP A 78 -18.40 -8.86 20.64
C ASP A 78 -18.02 -7.45 20.13
N GLN A 79 -17.80 -7.28 18.82
CA GLN A 79 -17.62 -5.97 18.20
C GLN A 79 -18.96 -5.26 17.98
N GLU A 80 -19.10 -4.09 18.56
CA GLU A 80 -20.25 -3.20 18.44
C GLU A 80 -19.89 -1.94 17.64
N ARG A 81 -20.92 -1.33 17.05
CA ARG A 81 -20.81 -0.06 16.31
C ARG A 81 -21.34 1.09 17.17
N GLY A 82 -20.75 2.26 16.98
CA GLY A 82 -21.24 3.48 17.62
C GLY A 82 -20.67 4.74 17.01
N THR A 83 -21.10 5.87 17.57
CA THR A 83 -20.71 7.19 17.12
C THR A 83 -19.99 7.92 18.24
N VAL A 84 -18.85 8.52 17.94
CA VAL A 84 -18.06 9.27 18.91
C VAL A 84 -18.84 10.51 19.33
N LYS A 85 -19.23 10.56 20.61
CA LYS A 85 -19.97 11.69 21.18
C LYS A 85 -19.06 12.90 21.38
N TRP A 86 -17.87 12.66 21.90
CA TRP A 86 -16.79 13.64 22.00
C TRP A 86 -15.50 12.92 22.37
N PHE A 87 -14.36 13.49 21.96
CA PHE A 87 -13.05 13.00 22.34
C PHE A 87 -12.09 14.18 22.53
N ASN A 88 -11.41 14.22 23.67
CA ASN A 88 -10.40 15.23 23.95
C ASN A 88 -9.02 14.65 23.68
N ALA A 89 -8.42 14.98 22.54
CA ALA A 89 -7.10 14.48 22.16
C ALA A 89 -5.97 14.94 23.08
N ALA A 90 -6.09 16.12 23.70
CA ALA A 90 -5.09 16.63 24.64
C ALA A 90 -5.12 15.85 25.97
N LYS A 91 -6.31 15.44 26.43
CA LYS A 91 -6.46 14.63 27.65
C LYS A 91 -6.40 13.12 27.39
N GLY A 92 -6.61 12.68 26.15
CA GLY A 92 -6.54 11.28 25.73
C GLY A 92 -7.76 10.42 26.10
N PHE A 93 -8.94 11.01 26.29
CA PHE A 93 -10.17 10.27 26.58
C PHE A 93 -11.42 10.90 25.96
N GLY A 94 -12.47 10.10 25.85
CA GLY A 94 -13.76 10.50 25.29
C GLY A 94 -14.88 9.52 25.61
N PHE A 95 -16.00 9.70 24.92
CA PHE A 95 -17.15 8.80 24.98
C PHE A 95 -17.69 8.51 23.60
N ILE A 96 -18.18 7.28 23.43
CA ILE A 96 -18.84 6.78 22.22
C ILE A 96 -20.27 6.40 22.60
N THR A 97 -21.24 6.88 21.83
CA THR A 97 -22.64 6.51 21.98
C THR A 97 -22.92 5.28 21.13
N ARG A 98 -23.43 4.22 21.75
CA ARG A 98 -23.85 2.98 21.08
C ARG A 98 -25.14 3.17 20.29
N GLU A 99 -25.43 2.21 19.41
CA GLU A 99 -26.73 2.16 18.74
C GLU A 99 -27.91 2.01 19.72
N ASN A 100 -27.68 1.40 20.89
CA ASN A 100 -28.66 1.32 21.98
C ASN A 100 -28.81 2.64 22.78
N GLY A 101 -28.03 3.69 22.47
CA GLY A 101 -28.08 4.99 23.13
C GLY A 101 -27.29 5.10 24.45
N GLU A 102 -26.66 4.03 24.91
CA GLU A 102 -25.80 4.05 26.09
C GLU A 102 -24.38 4.54 25.73
N ASP A 103 -23.81 5.40 26.58
CA ASP A 103 -22.47 5.95 26.40
C ASP A 103 -21.40 4.99 26.99
N VAL A 104 -20.33 4.78 26.22
CA VAL A 104 -19.19 3.93 26.59
C VAL A 104 -17.93 4.79 26.67
N PHE A 105 -17.15 4.60 27.72
CA PHE A 105 -15.90 5.33 27.91
C PHE A 105 -14.81 4.83 26.95
N VAL A 106 -14.05 5.74 26.33
CA VAL A 106 -12.91 5.38 25.48
C VAL A 106 -11.65 6.11 25.92
N HIS A 107 -10.53 5.39 25.97
CA HIS A 107 -9.21 5.93 26.25
C HIS A 107 -8.30 5.82 25.02
N PHE A 108 -7.34 6.73 24.87
CA PHE A 108 -6.46 6.79 23.69
C PHE A 108 -5.68 5.48 23.44
N ARG A 109 -5.39 4.73 24.52
CA ARG A 109 -4.69 3.43 24.44
C ARG A 109 -5.52 2.36 23.74
N SER A 110 -6.85 2.45 23.82
CA SER A 110 -7.78 1.51 23.19
C SER A 110 -7.93 1.75 21.69
N ILE A 111 -7.57 2.94 21.19
CA ILE A 111 -7.70 3.29 19.77
C ILE A 111 -6.57 2.62 18.99
N GLN A 112 -6.91 1.86 17.96
CA GLN A 112 -5.94 1.19 17.11
C GLN A 112 -5.36 2.17 16.07
N GLY A 113 -4.05 2.13 15.88
CA GLY A 113 -3.36 3.00 14.94
C GLY A 113 -1.91 3.29 15.30
N LYS A 114 -1.16 3.87 14.36
CA LYS A 114 0.21 4.34 14.54
C LYS A 114 0.21 5.86 14.65
N GLY A 115 0.98 6.43 15.58
CA GLY A 115 1.08 7.88 15.78
C GLY A 115 0.03 8.45 16.74
N HIS A 116 -0.43 9.67 16.49
CA HIS A 116 -1.45 10.33 17.32
C HIS A 116 -2.81 9.63 17.18
N ARG A 117 -3.27 9.04 18.29
CA ARG A 117 -4.54 8.31 18.37
C ARG A 117 -5.64 9.26 18.84
N SER A 118 -6.45 9.74 17.90
CA SER A 118 -7.58 10.64 18.16
C SER A 118 -8.83 10.23 17.40
N LEU A 119 -9.99 10.53 17.97
CA LEU A 119 -11.30 10.33 17.34
C LEU A 119 -11.94 11.69 17.07
N GLY A 120 -12.58 11.83 15.91
CA GLY A 120 -13.40 13.00 15.59
C GLY A 120 -14.79 12.89 16.23
N GLU A 121 -15.35 14.01 16.67
CA GLU A 121 -16.75 14.06 17.10
C GLU A 121 -17.69 13.73 15.93
N GLY A 122 -18.73 12.93 16.19
CA GLY A 122 -19.67 12.44 15.18
C GLY A 122 -19.12 11.32 14.29
N GLN A 123 -17.88 10.86 14.52
CA GLN A 123 -17.26 9.82 13.72
C GLN A 123 -17.84 8.44 14.05
N ALA A 124 -18.11 7.63 13.03
CA ALA A 124 -18.47 6.22 13.20
C ALA A 124 -17.24 5.37 13.54
N VAL A 125 -17.40 4.50 14.53
CA VAL A 125 -16.33 3.62 15.04
C VAL A 125 -16.87 2.23 15.33
N VAL A 126 -15.99 1.24 15.26
CA VAL A 126 -16.25 -0.13 15.70
C VAL A 126 -15.34 -0.42 16.88
N PHE A 127 -15.87 -1.04 17.93
CA PHE A 127 -15.15 -1.33 19.16
C PHE A 127 -15.75 -2.52 19.88
N SER A 128 -14.98 -3.15 20.76
CA SER A 128 -15.50 -4.19 21.65
C SER A 128 -15.77 -3.60 23.03
N ILE A 129 -16.77 -4.11 23.75
CA ILE A 129 -17.02 -3.71 25.14
C ILE A 129 -16.22 -4.59 26.09
N ALA A 130 -15.54 -3.96 27.04
CA ALA A 130 -15.00 -4.62 28.21
C ALA A 130 -15.52 -3.96 29.49
N GLU A 131 -15.59 -4.72 30.57
CA GLU A 131 -15.88 -4.19 31.90
C GLU A 131 -14.57 -3.64 32.50
N GLY A 132 -14.61 -2.40 33.00
CA GLY A 132 -13.47 -1.75 33.65
C GLY A 132 -13.85 -1.17 35.01
N ASP A 133 -12.86 -0.64 35.74
CA ASP A 133 -13.05 -0.12 37.11
C ASP A 133 -14.11 0.98 37.24
N LYS A 134 -14.44 1.66 36.13
CA LYS A 134 -15.39 2.78 36.05
C LYS A 134 -16.67 2.45 35.27
N GLY A 135 -16.90 1.16 34.97
CA GLY A 135 -18.00 0.69 34.15
C GLY A 135 -17.56 0.27 32.74
N LEU A 136 -18.49 0.34 31.79
CA LEU A 136 -18.27 -0.12 30.41
C LEU A 136 -17.23 0.74 29.68
N GLN A 137 -16.21 0.09 29.14
CA GLN A 137 -15.13 0.70 28.38
C GLN A 137 -14.99 0.09 26.98
N ALA A 138 -14.67 0.93 26.01
CA ALA A 138 -14.39 0.54 24.65
C ALA A 138 -12.92 0.09 24.54
N VAL A 139 -12.71 -1.11 24.01
CA VAL A 139 -11.41 -1.69 23.69
C VAL A 139 -11.32 -1.96 22.19
N GLU A 140 -10.09 -1.99 21.66
CA GLU A 140 -9.82 -2.28 20.24
C GLU A 140 -10.58 -1.37 19.25
N VAL A 141 -10.65 -0.07 19.56
CA VAL A 141 -11.43 0.90 18.78
C VAL A 141 -10.77 1.14 17.43
N ILE A 142 -11.51 0.88 16.36
CA ILE A 142 -11.13 1.15 14.97
C ILE A 142 -12.09 2.16 14.34
N ASN A 143 -11.58 2.92 13.38
CA ASN A 143 -12.42 3.76 12.55
C ASN A 143 -13.25 2.86 11.62
N ALA A 144 -14.57 3.09 11.57
CA ALA A 144 -15.50 2.31 10.74
C ALA A 144 -15.42 2.67 9.25
#